data_AF-A0A920VJI3-F1
#
_entry.id   AF-A0A920VJI3-F1
#
_cell.length_a   1.000
_cell.length_b   1.000
_cell.length_c   1.000
_cell.angle_alpha   90.00
_cell.angle_beta   90.00
_cell.angle_gamma   90.00
#
_symmetry.space_group_name_H-M   'P 1'
#
loop_
_entity.id
_entity.type
_entity.pdbx_description
1 polymer ?
#
loop_
_entity_poly.entity_id
_entity_poly.type
_entity_poly.pdbx_seq_one_letter_code
_entity_poly.pdbx_strand_id
1 'polypeptide(L)'
;MTPVEAANRLFNRVMTAVAAGDSTEAQQFMPMAIGAYERARPLDHDGLFHLSMLQRTAMQLEAALGTAEEILEDNPNHLLGLSAAAKAAVELGLGDIAAAYYEHVLEVYESQIEQDIPEYMDHAPITDSLKTEAEAFLGGR
;
A
#
# COMPACT_ATOMS: atom_id res chain seq x y z
N MET A 1 -6.68 23.15 4.64
CA MET A 1 -6.47 22.13 3.60
C MET A 1 -4.99 22.11 3.26
N THR A 2 -4.26 21.16 3.81
CA THR A 2 -2.86 20.89 3.49
C THR A 2 -2.74 20.21 2.12
N PRO A 3 -1.55 20.17 1.51
CA PRO A 3 -1.32 19.40 0.28
C PRO A 3 -1.72 17.92 0.41
N VAL A 4 -1.40 17.28 1.54
CA VAL A 4 -1.77 15.88 1.82
C VAL A 4 -3.28 15.72 1.96
N GLU A 5 -3.98 16.64 2.64
CA GLU A 5 -5.45 16.59 2.73
C GLU A 5 -6.13 16.69 1.36
N ALA A 6 -5.53 17.44 0.42
CA ALA A 6 -6.02 17.51 -0.96
C ALA A 6 -5.73 16.21 -1.73
N ALA A 7 -4.56 15.59 -1.51
CA ALA A 7 -4.21 14.29 -2.08
C ALA A 7 -5.15 13.18 -1.58
N ASN A 8 -5.43 13.13 -0.27
CA ASN A 8 -6.33 12.15 0.35
C ASN A 8 -7.76 12.23 -0.22
N ARG A 9 -8.25 13.43 -0.58
CA ARG A 9 -9.55 13.56 -1.26
C ARG A 9 -9.55 12.92 -2.65
N LEU A 10 -8.45 13.07 -3.40
CA LEU A 10 -8.30 12.44 -4.71
C LEU A 10 -8.12 10.93 -4.58
N PHE A 11 -7.36 10.48 -3.59
CA PHE A 11 -7.24 9.05 -3.23
C PHE A 11 -8.60 8.42 -2.99
N ASN A 12 -9.37 8.98 -2.05
CA ASN A 12 -10.70 8.46 -1.70
C ASN A 12 -11.63 8.41 -2.91
N ARG A 13 -11.57 9.43 -3.78
CA ARG A 13 -12.35 9.46 -5.01
C ARG A 13 -11.96 8.32 -5.96
N VAL A 14 -10.67 8.14 -6.22
CA VAL A 14 -10.17 7.08 -7.10
C VAL A 14 -10.50 5.71 -6.54
N MET A 15 -10.21 5.46 -5.27
CA MET A 15 -10.47 4.15 -4.65
C MET A 15 -11.96 3.82 -4.56
N THR A 16 -12.82 4.82 -4.34
CA THR A 16 -14.29 4.64 -4.43
C THR A 16 -14.72 4.25 -5.83
N ALA A 17 -14.21 4.93 -6.87
CA ALA A 17 -14.54 4.61 -8.26
C ALA A 17 -14.06 3.20 -8.65
N VAL A 18 -12.84 2.82 -8.25
CA VAL A 18 -12.28 1.47 -8.45
C VAL A 18 -13.17 0.41 -7.78
N ALA A 19 -13.54 0.62 -6.51
CA ALA A 19 -14.41 -0.30 -5.77
C ALA A 19 -15.82 -0.42 -6.40
N ALA A 20 -16.34 0.65 -6.99
CA ALA A 20 -17.62 0.66 -7.70
C ALA A 20 -17.56 0.09 -9.13
N GLY A 21 -16.36 -0.21 -9.65
CA GLY A 21 -16.16 -0.62 -11.04
C GLY A 21 -16.31 0.53 -12.05
N ASP A 22 -16.34 1.79 -11.61
CA ASP A 22 -16.35 2.96 -12.48
C ASP A 22 -14.93 3.24 -13.01
N SER A 23 -14.57 2.45 -14.03
CA SER A 23 -13.28 2.57 -14.71
C SER A 23 -13.07 3.94 -15.39
N THR A 24 -14.14 4.65 -15.76
CA THR A 24 -14.02 5.96 -16.42
C THR A 24 -13.58 7.01 -15.41
N GLU A 25 -14.24 7.08 -14.26
CA GLU A 25 -13.86 8.03 -13.21
C GLU A 25 -12.50 7.70 -12.62
N ALA A 26 -12.21 6.42 -12.37
CA ALA A 26 -10.91 5.98 -11.88
C ALA A 26 -9.78 6.41 -12.83
N GLN A 27 -9.90 6.15 -14.14
CA GLN A 27 -8.89 6.55 -15.14
C GLN A 27 -8.73 8.07 -15.23
N GLN A 28 -9.82 8.82 -15.13
CA GLN A 28 -9.78 10.28 -15.19
C GLN A 28 -9.01 10.88 -14.01
N PHE A 29 -9.22 10.38 -12.79
CA PHE A 29 -8.65 10.97 -11.57
C PHE A 29 -7.32 10.37 -11.13
N MET A 30 -6.95 9.17 -11.60
CA MET A 30 -5.73 8.47 -11.19
C MET A 30 -4.45 9.32 -11.35
N PRO A 31 -4.16 9.96 -12.51
CA PRO A 31 -2.92 10.74 -12.65
C PRO A 31 -2.90 11.97 -11.74
N MET A 32 -4.07 12.56 -11.46
CA MET A 32 -4.20 13.70 -10.56
C MET A 32 -3.92 13.30 -9.11
N ALA A 33 -4.40 12.13 -8.67
CA ALA A 33 -4.18 11.61 -7.33
C ALA A 33 -2.70 11.32 -7.09
N ILE A 34 -2.05 10.56 -7.99
CA ILE A 34 -0.61 10.27 -7.92
C ILE A 34 0.20 11.57 -7.88
N GLY A 35 -0.05 12.48 -8.83
CA GLY A 35 0.68 13.76 -8.87
C GLY A 35 0.43 14.65 -7.66
N ALA A 36 -0.69 14.50 -6.95
CA ALA A 36 -0.96 15.25 -5.72
C ALA A 36 -0.09 14.77 -4.55
N TYR A 37 0.05 13.45 -4.37
CA TYR A 37 0.98 12.90 -3.37
C TYR A 37 2.43 13.25 -3.67
N GLU A 38 2.86 13.14 -4.93
CA GLU A 38 4.24 13.49 -5.31
C GLU A 38 4.59 14.96 -4.99
N ARG A 39 3.64 15.88 -5.21
CA ARG A 39 3.82 17.30 -4.83
C ARG A 39 3.71 17.56 -3.33
N ALA A 40 3.07 16.66 -2.59
CA ALA A 40 2.87 16.79 -1.15
C ALA A 40 4.04 16.25 -0.33
N ARG A 41 5.06 15.63 -0.97
CA ARG A 41 6.28 15.16 -0.31
C ARG A 41 6.97 16.27 0.52
N PRO A 42 7.62 15.92 1.65
CA PRO A 42 7.75 14.57 2.20
C PRO A 42 6.42 14.02 2.74
N LEU A 43 6.22 12.71 2.59
CA LEU A 43 5.04 11.98 3.04
C LEU A 43 5.40 11.18 4.31
N ASP A 44 4.40 10.96 5.16
CA ASP A 44 4.47 9.96 6.23
C ASP A 44 4.17 8.55 5.67
N HIS A 45 4.20 7.53 6.54
CA HIS A 45 3.96 6.14 6.14
C HIS A 45 2.58 5.96 5.48
N ASP A 46 1.53 6.57 6.03
CA ASP A 46 0.18 6.55 5.46
C ASP A 46 0.13 7.19 4.06
N GLY A 47 0.75 8.35 3.88
CA GLY A 47 0.84 9.01 2.57
C GLY A 47 1.61 8.19 1.53
N LEU A 48 2.72 7.56 1.93
CA LEU A 48 3.48 6.65 1.07
C LEU A 48 2.68 5.39 0.74
N PHE A 49 1.95 4.83 1.69
CA PHE A 49 1.10 3.66 1.49
C PHE A 49 0.00 3.97 0.46
N HIS A 50 -0.69 5.10 0.62
CA HIS A 50 -1.69 5.58 -0.33
C HIS A 50 -1.11 5.80 -1.74
N LEU A 51 0.07 6.41 -1.85
CA LEU A 51 0.74 6.62 -3.13
C LEU A 51 1.09 5.27 -3.80
N SER A 52 1.65 4.32 -3.05
CA SER A 52 1.95 2.96 -3.54
C SER A 52 0.71 2.24 -4.04
N MET A 53 -0.43 2.33 -3.31
CA MET A 53 -1.70 1.75 -3.75
C MET A 53 -2.21 2.36 -5.06
N LEU A 54 -2.12 3.67 -5.23
CA LEU A 54 -2.52 4.34 -6.48
C LEU A 54 -1.62 3.92 -7.64
N GLN A 55 -0.30 3.90 -7.44
CA GLN A 55 0.66 3.47 -8.44
C GLN A 55 0.41 2.01 -8.85
N ARG A 56 0.17 1.11 -7.89
CA ARG A 56 -0.15 -0.30 -8.18
C ARG A 56 -1.44 -0.41 -9.00
N THR A 57 -2.48 0.29 -8.58
CA THR A 57 -3.78 0.34 -9.29
C THR A 57 -3.63 0.90 -10.71
N ALA A 58 -2.68 1.82 -10.93
CA ALA A 58 -2.34 2.39 -12.23
C ALA A 58 -1.39 1.51 -13.06
N MET A 59 -1.05 0.30 -12.61
CA MET A 59 -0.06 -0.60 -13.22
C MET A 59 1.36 0.01 -13.29
N GLN A 60 1.68 0.96 -12.42
CA GLN A 60 3.02 1.52 -12.24
C GLN A 60 3.77 0.73 -11.16
N LEU A 61 3.94 -0.56 -11.40
CA LEU A 61 4.27 -1.53 -10.35
C LEU A 61 5.67 -1.33 -9.76
N GLU A 62 6.67 -0.95 -10.56
CA GLU A 62 8.01 -0.64 -10.06
C GLU A 62 8.01 0.60 -9.17
N ALA A 63 7.21 1.62 -9.52
CA ALA A 63 7.05 2.81 -8.68
C ALA A 63 6.30 2.49 -7.38
N ALA A 64 5.27 1.62 -7.46
CA ALA A 64 4.53 1.15 -6.30
C ALA A 64 5.43 0.39 -5.31
N LEU A 65 6.29 -0.50 -5.82
CA LEU A 65 7.27 -1.23 -5.02
C LEU A 65 8.26 -0.26 -4.36
N GLY A 66 8.89 0.62 -5.14
CA GLY A 66 9.86 1.58 -4.60
C GLY A 66 9.25 2.51 -3.55
N THR A 67 8.02 2.97 -3.74
CA THR A 67 7.32 3.82 -2.75
C THR A 67 6.99 3.05 -1.47
N ALA A 68 6.65 1.76 -1.57
CA ALA A 68 6.45 0.92 -0.39
C ALA A 68 7.78 0.66 0.35
N GLU A 69 8.88 0.51 -0.39
CA GLU A 69 10.22 0.35 0.16
C GLU A 69 10.68 1.60 0.93
N GLU A 70 10.27 2.81 0.54
CA GLU A 70 10.53 4.03 1.33
C GLU A 70 9.94 3.94 2.76
N ILE A 71 8.79 3.28 2.93
CA ILE A 71 8.22 3.03 4.27
C ILE A 71 9.12 2.09 5.06
N LEU A 72 9.63 1.05 4.39
CA LEU A 72 10.45 0.00 5.02
C LEU A 72 11.89 0.45 5.31
N GLU A 73 12.40 1.43 4.57
CA GLU A 73 13.67 2.09 4.89
C GLU A 73 13.60 2.83 6.23
N ASP A 74 12.47 3.46 6.55
CA ASP A 74 12.26 4.15 7.84
C ASP A 74 11.79 3.19 8.95
N ASN A 75 10.86 2.28 8.64
CA ASN A 75 10.36 1.26 9.56
C ASN A 75 10.27 -0.13 8.88
N PRO A 76 11.31 -0.97 9.02
CA PRO A 76 11.37 -2.29 8.37
C PRO A 76 10.24 -3.25 8.77
N ASN A 77 9.58 -3.02 9.90
CA ASN A 77 8.53 -3.88 10.42
C ASN A 77 7.12 -3.34 10.12
N HIS A 78 6.99 -2.26 9.34
CA HIS A 78 5.70 -1.62 9.10
C HIS A 78 4.78 -2.51 8.26
N LEU A 79 3.63 -2.91 8.81
CA LEU A 79 2.75 -3.91 8.18
C LEU A 79 2.18 -3.44 6.84
N LEU A 80 1.79 -2.17 6.73
CA LEU A 80 1.27 -1.62 5.49
C LEU A 80 2.35 -1.47 4.42
N GLY A 81 3.59 -1.18 4.83
CA GLY A 81 4.75 -1.13 3.93
C GLY A 81 5.05 -2.52 3.37
N LEU A 82 5.12 -3.54 4.25
CA LEU A 82 5.33 -4.92 3.87
C LEU A 82 4.22 -5.44 2.95
N SER A 83 2.94 -5.14 3.27
CA SER A 83 1.81 -5.52 2.42
C SER A 83 1.89 -4.88 1.03
N ALA A 84 2.19 -3.58 0.96
CA ALA A 84 2.27 -2.87 -0.31
C ALA A 84 3.42 -3.38 -1.18
N ALA A 85 4.60 -3.60 -0.60
CA ALA A 85 5.77 -4.12 -1.29
C ALA A 85 5.54 -5.56 -1.79
N ALA A 86 4.98 -6.43 -0.93
CA ALA A 86 4.65 -7.81 -1.32
C ALA A 86 3.68 -7.85 -2.50
N LYS A 87 2.58 -7.08 -2.44
CA LYS A 87 1.56 -7.02 -3.52
C LYS A 87 2.15 -6.51 -4.84
N ALA A 88 2.95 -5.45 -4.80
CA ALA A 88 3.62 -4.93 -5.99
C ALA A 88 4.59 -5.96 -6.58
N ALA A 89 5.38 -6.63 -5.73
CA ALA A 89 6.30 -7.69 -6.16
C ALA A 89 5.58 -8.90 -6.77
N VAL A 90 4.43 -9.31 -6.23
CA VAL A 90 3.58 -10.36 -6.83
C VAL A 90 3.15 -9.98 -8.24
N GLU A 91 2.61 -8.77 -8.42
CA GLU A 91 2.12 -8.29 -9.71
C GLU A 91 3.26 -8.10 -10.74
N LEU A 92 4.48 -7.81 -10.27
CA LEU A 92 5.70 -7.78 -11.10
C LEU A 92 6.22 -9.17 -11.49
N GLY A 93 5.68 -10.25 -10.92
CA GLY A 93 6.20 -11.61 -11.11
C GLY A 93 7.50 -11.88 -10.33
N LEU A 94 7.83 -11.04 -9.34
CA LEU A 94 9.00 -11.16 -8.49
C LEU A 94 8.68 -12.03 -7.27
N GLY A 95 8.33 -13.30 -7.53
CA GLY A 95 7.78 -14.20 -6.52
C GLY A 95 8.69 -14.40 -5.31
N ASP A 96 10.00 -14.46 -5.48
CA ASP A 96 10.95 -14.63 -4.36
C ASP A 96 11.03 -13.38 -3.49
N ILE A 97 10.92 -12.19 -4.09
CA ILE A 97 10.89 -10.92 -3.36
C ILE A 97 9.57 -10.79 -2.59
N ALA A 98 8.45 -11.13 -3.22
CA ALA A 98 7.15 -11.17 -2.55
C ALA A 98 7.15 -12.14 -1.36
N ALA A 99 7.77 -13.32 -1.52
CA ALA A 99 7.89 -14.30 -0.43
C ALA A 99 8.66 -13.73 0.76
N ALA A 100 9.79 -13.06 0.52
CA ALA A 100 10.56 -12.43 1.59
C ALA A 100 9.74 -11.40 2.38
N TYR A 101 8.96 -10.55 1.71
CA TYR A 101 8.09 -9.59 2.39
C TYR A 101 6.97 -10.27 3.18
N TYR A 102 6.34 -11.31 2.64
CA TYR A 102 5.30 -12.06 3.35
C TYR A 102 5.84 -12.91 4.51
N GLU A 103 7.05 -13.45 4.41
CA GLU A 103 7.74 -14.09 5.53
C GLU A 103 7.95 -13.07 6.66
N HIS A 104 8.45 -11.88 6.33
CA HIS A 104 8.63 -10.79 7.30
C HIS A 104 7.31 -10.39 7.96
N VAL A 105 6.21 -10.30 7.20
CA VAL A 105 4.87 -10.08 7.77
C VAL A 105 4.59 -11.10 8.87
N LEU A 106 4.77 -12.40 8.61
CA LEU A 106 4.47 -13.45 9.60
C LEU A 106 5.36 -13.37 10.84
N GLU A 107 6.62 -12.91 10.68
CA GLU A 107 7.54 -12.72 11.80
C GLU A 107 7.11 -11.58 12.73
N VAL A 108 6.60 -10.48 12.18
CA VAL A 108 6.36 -9.25 12.97
C VAL A 108 4.90 -8.98 13.30
N TYR A 109 3.95 -9.67 12.64
CA TYR A 109 2.51 -9.38 12.68
C TYR A 109 1.96 -9.13 14.08
N GLU A 110 2.11 -10.10 14.99
CA GLU A 110 1.54 -10.01 16.34
C GLU A 110 2.12 -8.81 17.10
N SER A 111 3.45 -8.65 17.06
CA SER A 111 4.13 -7.53 17.74
C SER A 111 3.77 -6.16 17.19
N GLN A 112 3.36 -6.08 15.92
CA GLN A 112 2.99 -4.83 15.25
C GLN A 112 1.52 -4.48 15.49
N ILE A 113 0.62 -5.45 15.45
CA ILE A 113 -0.80 -5.23 15.78
C ILE A 113 -0.98 -4.82 17.25
N GLU A 114 -0.19 -5.37 18.17
CA GLU A 114 -0.22 -5.00 19.60
C GLU A 114 0.20 -3.54 19.89
N GLN A 115 0.79 -2.83 18.93
CA GLN A 115 1.23 -1.44 19.11
C GLN A 115 0.09 -0.42 18.96
N ASP A 116 -1.11 -0.85 18.56
CA ASP A 116 -2.30 0.02 18.38
C ASP A 116 -2.00 1.28 17.54
N ILE A 117 -1.20 1.12 16.48
CA ILE A 117 -0.85 2.22 15.58
C ILE A 117 -2.14 2.72 14.91
N PRO A 118 -2.51 4.02 15.02
CA PRO A 118 -3.76 4.54 14.46
C PRO A 118 -3.93 4.25 12.97
N GLU A 119 -2.84 4.34 12.20
CA GLU A 119 -2.80 4.01 10.78
C GLU A 119 -3.25 2.57 10.50
N TYR A 120 -2.85 1.60 11.32
CA TYR A 120 -3.31 0.21 11.17
C TYR A 120 -4.81 0.08 11.41
N MET A 121 -5.37 0.85 12.35
CA MET A 121 -6.81 0.84 12.60
C MET A 121 -7.60 1.49 11.45
N ASP A 122 -7.07 2.57 10.88
CA ASP A 122 -7.66 3.23 9.71
C ASP A 122 -7.66 2.30 8.48
N HIS A 123 -6.70 1.35 8.43
CA HIS A 123 -6.57 0.33 7.39
C HIS A 123 -6.91 -1.08 7.86
N ALA A 124 -7.76 -1.22 8.89
CA ALA A 124 -8.06 -2.51 9.54
C ALA A 124 -8.39 -3.66 8.57
N PRO A 125 -9.21 -3.49 7.52
CA PRO A 125 -9.49 -4.59 6.58
C PRO A 125 -8.24 -5.18 5.91
N ILE A 126 -7.22 -4.34 5.67
CA ILE A 126 -5.95 -4.76 5.10
C ILE A 126 -5.12 -5.46 6.15
N THR A 127 -4.92 -4.84 7.32
CA THR A 127 -4.09 -5.42 8.38
C THR A 127 -4.68 -6.72 8.91
N ASP A 128 -5.99 -6.80 9.13
CA ASP A 128 -6.69 -7.97 9.66
C ASP A 128 -6.57 -9.20 8.75
N SER A 129 -6.52 -8.98 7.43
CA SER A 129 -6.40 -10.06 6.44
C SER A 129 -4.96 -10.41 6.10
N LEU A 130 -4.00 -9.54 6.42
CA LEU A 130 -2.62 -9.59 5.93
C LEU A 130 -1.90 -10.89 6.33
N LYS A 131 -2.07 -11.35 7.57
CA LYS A 131 -1.47 -12.61 8.02
C LYS A 131 -1.98 -13.81 7.22
N THR A 132 -3.29 -13.89 7.00
CA THR A 132 -3.90 -14.97 6.23
C THR A 132 -3.47 -14.91 4.76
N GLU A 133 -3.36 -13.70 4.20
CA GLU A 133 -2.85 -13.48 2.84
C GLU A 133 -1.40 -13.98 2.69
N ALA A 134 -0.53 -13.65 3.65
CA ALA A 134 0.86 -14.11 3.67
C ALA A 134 0.97 -15.64 3.76
N GLU A 135 0.24 -16.27 4.68
CA GLU A 135 0.18 -17.73 4.83
C GLU A 135 -0.28 -18.41 3.54
N ALA A 136 -1.32 -17.87 2.90
CA ALA A 136 -1.86 -18.41 1.65
C ALA A 136 -0.86 -18.29 0.48
N PHE A 137 -0.18 -17.15 0.36
CA PHE A 137 0.83 -16.95 -0.68
C PHE A 137 2.00 -17.93 -0.52
N LEU A 138 2.53 -18.07 0.70
CA LEU A 138 3.67 -18.94 0.97
C LEU A 138 3.32 -20.43 0.87
N GLY A 139 2.11 -20.83 1.28
CA GLY A 139 1.63 -22.21 1.17
C GLY A 139 1.20 -22.64 -0.24
N GLY A 140 0.99 -21.69 -1.15
CA GLY A 140 0.62 -21.94 -2.54
C GLY A 140 1.81 -22.09 -3.51
N ARG A 141 3.04 -21.97 -3.00
CA ARG A 141 4.28 -22.13 -3.77
C ARG A 141 4.67 -23.59 -3.99
#